data_AF-A0A9P5N7Y4-F1
#
_entry.id   AF-A0A9P5N7Y4-F1
#
_cell.length_a   1.000
_cell.length_b   1.000
_cell.length_c   1.000
_cell.angle_alpha   90.00
_cell.angle_beta   90.00
_cell.angle_gamma   90.00
#
_symmetry.space_group_name_H-M   'P 1'
#
loop_
_entity.id
_entity.type
_entity.pdbx_description
1 polymer ?
#
loop_
_entity_poly.entity_id
_entity_poly.type
_entity_poly.pdbx_seq_one_letter_code
_entity_poly.pdbx_strand_id
1 'polypeptide(L)' 'PCEFQARDAIAQLERKDCITLARTGSGKTLTFWAPLLFNENGIIIVVTALNILGDQNAAELAGLCISAVNITAE' A
#
# COMPACT_ATOMS: atom_id res chain seq x y z
N PRO A 1 8.54 -9.40 5.56
CA PRO A 1 9.09 -8.30 4.74
C PRO A 1 10.57 -8.57 4.43
N CYS A 2 11.01 -8.35 3.19
CA CYS A 2 12.43 -8.35 2.81
C CYS A 2 13.02 -6.93 2.86
N GLU A 3 14.34 -6.81 2.64
CA GLU A 3 15.07 -5.55 2.88
C GLU A 3 14.47 -4.36 2.10
N PHE A 4 14.22 -4.50 0.80
CA PHE A 4 13.71 -3.39 0.01
C PHE A 4 12.32 -2.93 0.47
N GLN A 5 11.46 -3.87 0.90
CA GLN A 5 10.12 -3.54 1.39
C GLN A 5 10.18 -2.75 2.69
N ALA A 6 11.10 -3.13 3.59
CA ALA A 6 11.31 -2.42 4.84
C ALA A 6 11.89 -1.02 4.60
N ARG A 7 12.89 -0.90 3.72
CA ARG A 7 13.49 0.39 3.36
C ARG A 7 12.48 1.34 2.72
N ASP A 8 11.62 0.83 1.86
CA ASP A 8 10.55 1.59 1.23
C ASP A 8 9.56 2.14 2.27
N ALA A 9 9.07 1.26 3.16
CA ALA A 9 8.14 1.67 4.22
C ALA A 9 8.76 2.71 5.17
N ILE A 10 10.04 2.55 5.54
CA ILE A 10 10.78 3.53 6.35
C ILE A 10 10.87 4.87 5.62
N ALA A 11 11.23 4.88 4.33
CA ALA A 11 11.32 6.12 3.56
C ALA A 11 9.97 6.87 3.50
N GLN A 12 8.86 6.13 3.34
CA GLN A 12 7.52 6.70 3.39
C GLN A 12 7.17 7.27 4.77
N LEU A 13 7.50 6.58 5.86
CA LEU A 13 7.30 7.06 7.24
C LEU A 13 8.14 8.32 7.55
N GLU A 14 9.33 8.43 6.95
CA GLU A 14 10.18 9.61 6.98
C GLU A 14 9.71 10.74 6.04
N ARG A 15 8.57 10.54 5.35
CA ARG A 15 7.96 11.50 4.41
C ARG A 15 8.87 11.85 3.22
N LYS A 16 9.59 10.86 2.69
CA LYS A 16 10.41 11.00 1.49
C LYS A 16 9.66 10.50 0.27
N ASP A 17 9.88 11.15 -0.87
CA ASP A 17 9.44 10.63 -2.16
C ASP A 17 10.30 9.43 -2.57
N CYS A 18 9.67 8.32 -2.95
CA CYS A 18 10.34 7.08 -3.31
C CYS A 18 9.84 6.51 -4.65
N ILE A 19 10.78 5.99 -5.44
CA ILE A 19 10.49 5.22 -6.67
C ILE A 19 10.98 3.79 -6.47
N THR A 20 10.06 2.85 -6.52
CA THR A 20 10.31 1.44 -6.18
C THR A 20 10.21 0.58 -7.43
N LEU A 21 11.34 0.03 -7.88
CA LEU A 21 11.41 -0.82 -9.06
C LEU A 21 11.53 -2.29 -8.62
N ALA A 22 10.46 -3.06 -8.80
CA ALA A 22 10.45 -4.47 -8.47
C ALA A 22 9.55 -5.28 -9.42
N ARG A 23 9.96 -6.52 -9.74
CA ARG A 23 9.21 -7.40 -10.65
C ARG A 23 7.83 -7.76 -10.09
N THR A 24 6.89 -8.11 -10.96
CA THR A 24 5.61 -8.71 -10.53
C THR A 24 5.86 -9.96 -9.69
N GLY A 25 5.04 -10.17 -8.66
CA GLY A 25 5.20 -11.26 -7.68
C GLY A 25 6.25 -11.02 -6.59
N SER A 26 7.03 -9.93 -6.65
CA SER A 26 8.02 -9.60 -5.61
C SER A 26 7.43 -9.10 -4.28
N GLY A 27 6.10 -8.94 -4.20
CA GLY A 27 5.43 -8.38 -3.03
C GLY A 27 5.55 -6.87 -2.90
N LYS A 28 5.75 -6.12 -3.99
CA LYS A 28 5.79 -4.65 -3.95
C LYS A 28 4.53 -4.00 -3.35
N THR A 29 3.36 -4.65 -3.44
CA THR A 29 2.12 -4.16 -2.82
C THR A 29 2.24 -3.97 -1.32
N LEU A 30 3.02 -4.82 -0.62
CA LEU A 30 3.25 -4.69 0.82
C LEU A 30 3.86 -3.34 1.20
N THR A 31 4.63 -2.71 0.29
CA THR A 31 5.26 -1.43 0.60
C THR A 31 4.25 -0.29 0.71
N PHE A 32 3.08 -0.41 0.09
CA PHE A 32 1.98 0.55 0.28
C PHE A 32 1.35 0.43 1.67
N TRP A 33 1.23 -0.79 2.21
CA TRP A 33 0.44 -1.03 3.42
C TRP A 33 1.28 -1.03 4.70
N ALA A 34 2.55 -1.45 4.63
CA ALA A 34 3.42 -1.52 5.80
C ALA A 34 3.50 -0.21 6.60
N PRO A 35 3.52 1.01 6.00
CA PRO A 35 3.51 2.25 6.75
C PRO A 35 2.25 2.48 7.61
N LEU A 36 1.08 1.94 7.24
CA LEU A 36 -0.16 2.08 8.04
C LEU A 36 -0.02 1.47 9.43
N LEU A 37 0.79 0.41 9.57
CA LEU A 37 0.99 -0.27 10.85
C LEU A 37 1.76 0.57 11.87
N PHE A 38 2.44 1.63 11.43
CA PHE A 38 3.31 2.48 12.26
C PHE A 38 2.89 3.95 12.23
N ASN A 39 1.73 4.26 11.63
CA ASN A 39 1.16 5.59 11.56
C ASN A 39 -0.32 5.52 11.94
N GLU A 40 -0.60 5.46 13.24
CA GLU A 40 -1.93 5.14 13.82
C GLU A 40 -3.08 6.02 13.29
N ASN A 41 -2.81 7.28 12.94
CA ASN A 41 -3.80 8.22 12.41
C ASN A 41 -3.58 8.56 10.92
N GLY A 42 -2.72 7.79 10.24
CA GLY A 42 -2.39 7.97 8.85
C GLY A 42 -3.46 7.44 7.91
N ILE A 43 -3.60 8.09 6.76
CA ILE A 43 -4.38 7.59 5.63
C ILE A 43 -3.41 7.47 4.45
N ILE A 44 -3.52 6.37 3.71
CA ILE A 44 -2.80 6.18 2.44
C ILE A 44 -3.81 6.20 1.30
N ILE A 45 -3.52 7.02 0.30
CA ILE A 45 -4.30 7.10 -0.94
C ILE A 45 -3.49 6.39 -2.01
N VAL A 46 -4.04 5.29 -2.55
CA VAL A 46 -3.44 4.56 -3.66
C VAL A 46 -4.21 4.83 -4.92
N VAL A 47 -3.52 5.33 -5.94
CA VAL A 47 -4.08 5.53 -7.28
C VAL A 47 -3.79 4.29 -8.11
N THR A 48 -4.84 3.60 -8.56
CA THR A 48 -4.74 2.40 -9.40
C THR A 48 -5.29 2.66 -10.80
N ALA A 49 -4.68 2.05 -11.81
CA ALA A 49 -5.12 2.20 -13.21
C ALA A 49 -6.40 1.41 -13.55
N LEU A 50 -6.81 0.44 -12.72
CA LEU A 50 -7.97 -0.42 -12.98
C LEU A 50 -8.84 -0.51 -11.72
N ASN A 51 -10.16 -0.36 -11.87
CA ASN A 51 -11.13 -0.43 -10.77
C ASN A 51 -11.02 -1.76 -9.98
N ILE A 52 -10.86 -2.88 -10.69
CA ILE A 52 -10.72 -4.22 -10.09
C ILE A 52 -9.54 -4.33 -9.12
N LEU A 53 -8.46 -3.55 -9.33
CA LEU A 53 -7.32 -3.54 -8.42
C LEU A 53 -7.67 -2.85 -7.10
N GLY A 54 -8.47 -1.77 -7.16
CA GLY A 54 -8.99 -1.10 -5.97
C GLY A 54 -9.85 -2.04 -5.12
N ASP A 55 -10.74 -2.80 -5.75
CA ASP A 55 -11.59 -3.78 -5.07
C ASP A 55 -10.76 -4.91 -4.42
N GLN A 56 -9.77 -5.44 -5.15
CA GLN A 56 -8.86 -6.46 -4.64
C GLN A 56 -8.08 -5.97 -3.42
N ASN A 57 -7.55 -4.75 -3.49
CA ASN A 57 -6.81 -4.15 -2.38
C ASN A 57 -7.70 -3.95 -1.14
N ALA A 58 -8.92 -3.43 -1.32
CA ALA A 58 -9.86 -3.21 -0.22
C ALA A 58 -10.25 -4.53 0.45
N ALA A 59 -10.49 -5.59 -0.33
CA ALA A 59 -10.79 -6.93 0.19
C ALA A 59 -9.60 -7.54 0.96
N GLU A 60 -8.37 -7.38 0.46
CA GLU A 60 -7.16 -7.85 1.14
C GLU A 60 -6.97 -7.14 2.50
N LEU A 61 -7.15 -5.82 2.54
CA LEU A 61 -7.04 -5.03 3.76
C LEU A 61 -8.14 -5.37 4.78
N ALA A 62 -9.36 -5.64 4.31
CA ALA A 62 -10.45 -6.11 5.17
C ALA A 62 -10.10 -7.43 5.87
N GLY A 63 -9.43 -8.36 5.17
CA GLY A 63 -8.91 -9.61 5.74
C GLY A 63 -7.87 -9.40 6.84
N LEU A 64 -7.22 -8.24 6.88
CA LEU A 64 -6.24 -7.83 7.88
C LEU A 64 -6.84 -6.90 8.96
N CYS A 65 -8.16 -6.71 8.97
CA CYS A 65 -8.87 -5.78 9.85
C CYS A 65 -8.43 -4.30 9.67
N ILE A 66 -7.96 -3.94 8.46
CA ILE A 66 -7.61 -2.57 8.10
C ILE A 66 -8.75 -1.99 7.27
N SER A 67 -9.30 -0.85 7.72
CA SER A 67 -10.39 -0.18 7.01
C SER A 67 -9.91 0.41 5.69
N ALA A 68 -10.57 0.06 4.59
CA ALA A 68 -10.26 0.54 3.25
C ALA A 68 -11.55 0.77 2.44
N VAL A 69 -11.51 1.72 1.52
CA VAL A 69 -12.60 2.00 0.58
C VAL A 69 -12.03 2.23 -0.81
N ASN A 70 -12.68 1.66 -1.82
CA ASN A 70 -12.39 1.95 -3.22
C ASN A 70 -13.33 3.06 -3.71
N ILE A 71 -12.80 4.05 -4.44
CA ILE A 71 -13.58 5.17 -4.97
C ILE A 71 -13.40 5.18 -6.49
N THR A 72 -14.49 4.99 -7.20
CA THR A 72 -14.55 4.92 -8.67
C THR A 72 -15.59 5.91 -9.21
N ALA A 73 -15.51 6.24 -10.49
CA ALA A 73 -16.49 7.11 -11.16
C ALA A 73 -17.73 6.35 -11.68
N GLU A 74 -17.69 5.02 -11.65
CA GLU A 74 -18.81 4.09 -11.91
C GLU A 74 -19.31 3.49 -10.59
#